data_AF-A0A2A2JNU2-F1
#
_entry.id   AF-A0A2A2JNU2-F1
#
_cell.length_a   1.000
_cell.length_b   1.000
_cell.length_c   1.000
_cell.angle_alpha   90.00
_cell.angle_beta   90.00
_cell.angle_gamma   90.00
#
_symmetry.space_group_name_H-M   'P 1'
#
loop_
_entity.id
_entity.type
_entity.pdbx_description
1 polymer ?
#
loop_
_entity_poly.entity_id
_entity_poly.type
_entity_poly.pdbx_seq_one_letter_code
_entity_poly.pdbx_strand_id
1 'polypeptide(L)'
;MAVPGAESKDIIGQARNLVNTMNSHKEINVKEDWKLVNIFIGANDICVFCTDHYINSTAPHGNVTFMNNIIKAVQILKDNLPRTIVSLTGMFNMGMLRKIDRGKYFCDALHVFECTCESDKNFTNDYIANTCFSYMYAEANIQSSGRFEADDFTFVVQPFFNGITDPPYLPDGEVDLTFFAPDCFHFSAYGHANVAMHLWNTIVQPVGQKQTKVNLSDHTVALHCPSSSCPFFQTSKNSKDCVKFYTPSILD
;
A
#
# COMPACT_ATOMS: atom_id res chain seq x y z
N MET A 1 4.74 9.55 9.17
CA MET A 1 6.12 9.12 9.42
C MET A 1 6.51 8.18 8.30
N ALA A 2 7.32 8.63 7.35
CA ALA A 2 7.82 7.84 6.24
C ALA A 2 9.32 8.10 6.12
N VAL A 3 10.11 7.08 5.82
CA VAL A 3 11.57 7.15 5.76
C VAL A 3 12.02 6.61 4.39
N PRO A 4 12.80 7.37 3.62
CA PRO A 4 13.36 6.88 2.35
C PRO A 4 14.15 5.59 2.56
N GLY A 5 14.03 4.64 1.62
CA GLY A 5 14.71 3.35 1.68
C GLY A 5 14.18 2.37 2.73
N ALA A 6 13.12 2.69 3.46
CA ALA A 6 12.55 1.77 4.44
C ALA A 6 12.01 0.49 3.80
N GLU A 7 12.31 -0.65 4.42
CA GLU A 7 11.83 -1.97 4.05
C GLU A 7 10.75 -2.45 5.05
N SER A 8 10.14 -3.61 4.77
CA SER A 8 9.15 -4.20 5.69
C SER A 8 9.69 -4.44 7.10
N LYS A 9 10.98 -4.73 7.29
CA LYS A 9 11.54 -4.90 8.65
C LYS A 9 11.47 -3.61 9.48
N ASP A 10 11.53 -2.44 8.83
CA ASP A 10 11.61 -1.13 9.49
C ASP A 10 10.26 -0.64 9.99
N ILE A 11 9.15 -1.07 9.38
CA ILE A 11 7.80 -0.64 9.80
C ILE A 11 7.47 -1.07 11.24
N ILE A 12 8.17 -2.07 11.78
CA ILE A 12 8.05 -2.45 13.19
C ILE A 12 8.56 -1.31 14.10
N GLY A 13 9.70 -0.69 13.75
CA GLY A 13 10.23 0.48 14.46
C GLY A 13 9.35 1.71 14.25
N GLN A 14 8.87 1.92 13.02
CA GLN A 14 7.96 3.01 12.69
C GLN A 14 6.62 2.89 13.45
N ALA A 15 6.07 1.68 13.64
CA ALA A 15 4.86 1.49 14.44
C ALA A 15 5.05 1.95 15.89
N ARG A 16 6.18 1.61 16.53
CA ARG A 16 6.50 2.09 17.89
C ARG A 16 6.66 3.60 17.95
N ASN A 17 7.34 4.18 16.97
CA ASN A 17 7.52 5.63 16.89
C ASN A 17 6.17 6.34 16.71
N LEU A 18 5.23 5.77 15.95
CA LEU A 18 3.90 6.34 15.73
C LEU A 18 3.09 6.32 17.03
N VAL A 19 3.10 5.19 17.74
CA VAL A 19 2.48 5.05 19.06
C VAL A 19 3.03 6.10 20.03
N ASN A 20 4.35 6.23 20.14
CA ASN A 20 4.98 7.21 21.02
C ASN A 20 4.62 8.66 20.64
N THR A 21 4.60 8.95 19.34
CA THR A 21 4.25 10.27 18.82
C THR A 21 2.79 10.60 19.16
N MET A 22 1.85 9.68 18.91
CA MET A 22 0.44 9.90 19.21
C MET A 22 0.18 10.05 20.72
N ASN A 23 0.82 9.23 21.56
CA ASN A 23 0.69 9.32 23.01
C ASN A 23 1.25 10.61 23.61
N SER A 24 2.23 11.24 22.95
CA SER A 24 2.84 12.50 23.41
C SER A 24 2.20 13.75 22.77
N HIS A 25 1.35 13.57 21.76
CA HIS A 25 0.71 14.67 21.05
C HIS A 25 -0.48 15.21 21.84
N LYS A 26 -0.41 16.48 22.27
CA LYS A 26 -1.40 17.09 23.19
C LYS A 26 -2.83 17.16 22.63
N GLU A 27 -2.97 17.19 21.31
CA GLU A 27 -4.27 17.31 20.63
C GLU A 27 -4.91 15.96 20.30
N ILE A 28 -4.19 14.85 20.48
CA ILE A 28 -4.71 13.51 20.14
C ILE A 28 -5.14 12.82 21.43
N ASN A 29 -6.43 12.54 21.56
CA ASN A 29 -6.92 11.61 22.56
C ASN A 29 -6.81 10.18 22.01
N VAL A 30 -5.70 9.52 22.33
CA VAL A 30 -5.42 8.15 21.83
C VAL A 30 -6.53 7.15 22.16
N LYS A 31 -7.27 7.32 23.26
CA LYS A 31 -8.36 6.41 23.63
C LYS A 31 -9.65 6.67 22.86
N GLU A 32 -9.95 7.94 22.61
CA GLU A 32 -11.27 8.34 22.10
C GLU A 32 -11.28 8.69 20.60
N ASP A 33 -10.18 9.20 20.06
CA ASP A 33 -10.15 9.63 18.66
C ASP A 33 -10.01 8.42 17.73
N TRP A 34 -10.69 8.46 16.59
CA TRP A 34 -10.46 7.51 15.51
C TRP A 34 -9.20 7.86 14.73
N LYS A 35 -8.35 6.86 14.48
CA LYS A 35 -7.14 6.98 13.66
C LYS A 35 -7.30 6.21 12.36
N LEU A 36 -6.95 6.85 11.24
CA LEU A 36 -6.68 6.15 9.98
C LEU A 36 -5.16 6.06 9.79
N VAL A 37 -4.61 4.86 9.88
CA VAL A 37 -3.18 4.61 9.68
C VAL A 37 -2.98 3.97 8.32
N ASN A 38 -2.35 4.72 7.39
CA ASN A 38 -2.00 4.18 6.08
C ASN A 38 -0.59 3.55 6.12
N ILE A 39 -0.48 2.32 5.63
CA ILE A 39 0.80 1.64 5.41
C ILE A 39 0.97 1.44 3.90
N PHE A 40 2.15 1.76 3.37
CA PHE A 40 2.53 1.45 2.00
C PHE A 40 4.02 1.09 2.01
N ILE A 41 4.33 -0.18 1.79
CA ILE A 41 5.67 -0.75 2.01
C ILE A 41 5.89 -1.97 1.11
N GLY A 42 7.14 -2.31 0.81
CA GLY A 42 7.52 -3.52 0.08
C GLY A 42 8.29 -3.25 -1.21
N ALA A 43 8.20 -2.05 -1.78
CA ALA A 43 8.96 -1.70 -3.00
C ALA A 43 10.48 -1.82 -2.76
N ASN A 44 10.99 -1.28 -1.64
CA ASN A 44 12.41 -1.40 -1.30
C ASN A 44 12.82 -2.85 -1.04
N ASP A 45 11.97 -3.68 -0.41
CA ASP A 45 12.24 -5.11 -0.26
C ASP A 45 12.44 -5.79 -1.63
N ILE A 46 11.62 -5.44 -2.64
CA ILE A 46 11.79 -5.91 -4.02
C ILE A 46 13.06 -5.34 -4.69
N CYS A 47 13.44 -4.11 -4.35
CA CYS A 47 14.64 -3.49 -4.89
C CYS A 47 15.95 -4.13 -4.40
N VAL A 48 15.93 -4.85 -3.28
CA VAL A 48 17.14 -5.43 -2.65
C VAL A 48 17.09 -6.93 -2.38
N PHE A 49 16.00 -7.66 -2.70
CA PHE A 49 15.89 -9.11 -2.41
C PHE A 49 17.02 -9.97 -3.00
N CYS A 50 17.56 -9.59 -4.15
CA CYS A 50 18.65 -10.29 -4.83
C CYS A 50 19.98 -10.23 -4.07
N THR A 51 20.08 -9.39 -3.04
CA THR A 51 21.24 -9.33 -2.14
C THR A 51 21.16 -10.36 -1.00
N ASP A 52 20.02 -11.07 -0.86
CA ASP A 52 19.87 -12.12 0.12
C ASP A 52 20.81 -13.30 -0.17
N HIS A 53 21.40 -13.87 0.88
CA HIS A 53 22.26 -15.05 0.78
C HIS A 53 21.54 -16.28 0.19
N TYR A 54 20.20 -16.30 0.23
CA TYR A 54 19.35 -17.33 -0.36
C TYR A 54 18.00 -16.72 -0.70
N ILE A 55 17.35 -17.20 -1.76
CA ILE A 55 16.05 -16.68 -2.21
C ILE A 55 14.98 -17.74 -2.03
N ASN A 56 14.20 -17.62 -0.96
CA ASN A 56 13.03 -18.43 -0.68
C ASN A 56 12.01 -17.63 0.17
N SER A 57 10.88 -18.24 0.52
CA SER A 57 9.81 -17.55 1.24
C SER A 57 10.20 -17.03 2.62
N THR A 58 11.20 -17.62 3.27
CA THR A 58 11.68 -17.25 4.62
C THR A 58 12.97 -16.44 4.61
N ALA A 59 13.50 -16.08 3.44
CA ALA A 59 14.63 -15.17 3.31
C ALA A 59 14.31 -13.79 3.93
N PRO A 60 15.30 -12.94 4.22
CA PRO A 60 15.05 -11.59 4.72
C PRO A 60 13.98 -10.82 3.93
N HIS A 61 13.99 -10.93 2.59
CA HIS A 61 12.98 -10.34 1.70
C HIS A 61 12.00 -11.38 1.12
N GLY A 62 11.93 -12.56 1.72
CA GLY A 62 10.94 -13.58 1.35
C GLY A 62 9.52 -13.16 1.75
N ASN A 63 8.51 -13.62 1.01
CA ASN A 63 7.12 -13.22 1.24
C ASN A 63 6.56 -13.59 2.62
N VAL A 64 7.02 -14.68 3.25
CA VAL A 64 6.63 -15.03 4.63
C VAL A 64 7.27 -14.07 5.63
N THR A 65 8.52 -13.66 5.41
CA THR A 65 9.18 -12.65 6.25
C THR A 65 8.51 -11.29 6.12
N PHE A 66 8.22 -10.84 4.89
CA PHE A 66 7.44 -9.64 4.60
C PHE A 66 6.09 -9.64 5.33
N MET A 67 5.33 -10.73 5.19
CA MET A 67 4.04 -10.92 5.87
C MET A 67 4.19 -10.78 7.40
N ASN A 68 5.18 -11.46 7.98
CA ASN A 68 5.43 -11.46 9.42
C ASN A 68 5.84 -10.07 9.94
N ASN A 69 6.57 -9.29 9.14
CA ASN A 69 6.93 -7.93 9.50
C ASN A 69 5.71 -7.01 9.57
N ILE A 70 4.80 -7.09 8.59
CA ILE A 70 3.50 -6.39 8.63
C ILE A 70 2.71 -6.82 9.85
N ILE A 71 2.58 -8.14 10.09
CA ILE A 71 1.86 -8.67 11.24
C ILE A 71 2.41 -8.08 12.56
N LYS A 72 3.73 -8.07 12.74
CA LYS A 72 4.37 -7.52 13.95
C LYS A 72 4.09 -6.03 14.12
N ALA A 73 4.21 -5.25 13.04
CA ALA A 73 3.94 -3.81 13.08
C ALA A 73 2.47 -3.52 13.40
N VAL A 74 1.53 -4.19 12.73
CA VAL A 74 0.09 -4.00 12.96
C VAL A 74 -0.32 -4.48 14.35
N GLN A 75 0.31 -5.54 14.88
CA GLN A 75 0.09 -5.97 16.27
C GLN A 75 0.48 -4.87 17.26
N ILE A 76 1.62 -4.20 17.06
CA ILE A 76 2.03 -3.05 17.90
C ILE A 76 0.98 -1.94 17.84
N LEU A 77 0.46 -1.62 16.67
CA LEU A 77 -0.61 -0.62 16.53
C LEU A 77 -1.87 -1.07 17.28
N LYS A 78 -2.30 -2.32 17.12
CA LYS A 78 -3.50 -2.87 17.77
C LYS A 78 -3.39 -2.87 19.29
N ASP A 79 -2.22 -3.20 19.83
CA ASP A 79 -2.01 -3.27 21.28
C ASP A 79 -1.99 -1.88 21.95
N ASN A 80 -1.77 -0.81 21.18
CA ASN A 80 -1.51 0.52 21.74
C ASN A 80 -2.42 1.64 21.24
N LEU A 81 -3.10 1.46 20.10
CA LEU A 81 -3.94 2.46 19.44
C LEU A 81 -5.36 1.88 19.23
N PRO A 82 -6.24 1.93 20.25
CA PRO A 82 -7.65 1.58 20.07
C PRO A 82 -8.30 2.51 19.03
N ARG A 83 -9.51 2.22 18.53
CA ARG A 83 -10.19 3.06 17.51
C ARG A 83 -9.30 3.36 16.30
N THR A 84 -8.76 2.32 15.67
CA THR A 84 -7.84 2.46 14.53
C THR A 84 -8.27 1.62 13.34
N ILE A 85 -8.35 2.27 12.17
CA ILE A 85 -8.45 1.61 10.87
C ILE A 85 -7.05 1.60 10.28
N VAL A 86 -6.45 0.42 10.13
CA VAL A 86 -5.21 0.27 9.36
C VAL A 86 -5.59 0.01 7.91
N SER A 87 -5.18 0.92 7.02
CA SER A 87 -5.37 0.82 5.58
C SER A 87 -4.02 0.52 4.92
N LEU A 88 -3.81 -0.73 4.49
CA LEU A 88 -2.61 -1.13 3.77
C LEU A 88 -2.83 -0.91 2.27
N THR A 89 -2.10 0.04 1.67
CA THR A 89 -2.02 0.14 0.21
C THR A 89 -1.26 -1.06 -0.30
N GLY A 90 -1.92 -1.88 -1.13
CA GLY A 90 -1.34 -3.12 -1.62
C GLY A 90 -0.12 -2.89 -2.49
N MET A 91 0.75 -3.89 -2.54
CA MET A 91 1.92 -3.87 -3.43
C MET A 91 1.53 -3.71 -4.89
N PHE A 92 2.45 -3.15 -5.67
CA PHE A 92 2.33 -3.03 -7.12
C PHE A 92 3.40 -3.85 -7.83
N ASN A 93 3.21 -4.10 -9.14
CA ASN A 93 4.18 -4.83 -9.93
C ASN A 93 5.36 -3.94 -10.30
N MET A 94 6.50 -4.17 -9.66
CA MET A 94 7.74 -3.43 -9.87
C MET A 94 8.36 -3.63 -11.26
N GLY A 95 7.99 -4.68 -11.99
CA GLY A 95 8.43 -4.88 -13.37
C GLY A 95 7.98 -3.78 -14.33
N MET A 96 7.08 -2.88 -13.88
CA MET A 96 6.75 -1.62 -14.55
C MET A 96 7.97 -0.73 -14.79
N LEU A 97 8.97 -0.77 -13.90
CA LEU A 97 10.14 0.11 -13.96
C LEU A 97 10.93 -0.08 -15.26
N ARG A 98 11.09 -1.33 -15.74
CA ARG A 98 11.69 -1.63 -17.05
C ARG A 98 10.96 -0.99 -18.24
N LYS A 99 9.64 -0.78 -18.13
CA LYS A 99 8.86 -0.10 -19.17
C LYS A 99 9.10 1.40 -19.13
N ILE A 100 9.26 1.97 -17.93
CA ILE A 100 9.64 3.37 -17.73
C ILE A 100 11.00 3.61 -18.37
N ASP A 101 11.98 2.74 -18.09
CA ASP A 101 13.37 2.85 -18.55
C ASP A 101 13.56 2.67 -20.05
N ARG A 102 12.63 1.99 -20.72
CA ARG A 102 12.77 1.67 -22.14
C ARG A 102 12.97 2.95 -22.97
N GLY A 103 14.14 3.04 -23.60
CA GLY A 103 14.53 4.18 -24.44
C GLY A 103 14.95 5.43 -23.67
N LYS A 104 15.10 5.35 -22.33
CA LYS A 104 15.41 6.48 -21.45
C LYS A 104 16.69 6.21 -20.64
N TYR A 105 17.83 6.45 -21.28
CA TYR A 105 19.15 6.18 -20.70
C TYR A 105 19.38 6.79 -19.31
N PHE A 106 18.79 7.96 -19.04
CA PHE A 106 18.89 8.60 -17.74
C PHE A 106 18.16 7.83 -16.63
N CYS A 107 16.92 7.39 -16.88
CA CYS A 107 16.16 6.60 -15.91
C CYS A 107 16.81 5.22 -15.70
N ASP A 108 17.19 4.54 -16.80
CA ASP A 108 17.87 3.23 -16.75
C ASP A 108 19.16 3.29 -15.91
N ALA A 109 19.94 4.38 -16.03
CA ALA A 109 21.15 4.56 -15.23
C ALA A 109 20.87 4.81 -13.73
N LEU A 110 19.80 5.53 -13.39
CA LEU A 110 19.42 5.80 -12.00
C LEU A 110 18.89 4.54 -11.32
N HIS A 111 18.01 3.79 -11.98
CA HIS A 111 17.36 2.63 -11.37
C HIS A 111 18.32 1.47 -11.09
N VAL A 112 19.47 1.40 -11.78
CA VAL A 112 20.56 0.46 -11.41
C VAL A 112 21.06 0.70 -9.98
N PHE A 113 20.97 1.93 -9.47
CA PHE A 113 21.30 2.29 -8.09
C PHE A 113 20.08 2.27 -7.16
N GLU A 114 18.94 2.81 -7.61
CA GLU A 114 17.76 2.97 -6.74
C GLU A 114 16.98 1.68 -6.54
N CYS A 115 17.00 0.77 -7.52
CA CYS A 115 16.29 -0.50 -7.48
C CYS A 115 17.08 -1.63 -8.15
N THR A 116 18.24 -1.94 -7.58
CA THR A 116 19.25 -2.87 -8.15
C THR A 116 18.68 -4.19 -8.64
N CYS A 117 17.83 -4.86 -7.86
CA CYS A 117 17.32 -6.19 -8.21
C CYS A 117 16.28 -6.17 -9.33
N GLU A 118 15.53 -5.08 -9.44
CA GLU A 118 14.61 -4.85 -10.55
C GLU A 118 15.41 -4.59 -11.84
N SER A 119 16.46 -3.78 -11.77
CA SER A 119 17.31 -3.46 -12.92
C SER A 119 18.20 -4.62 -13.39
N ASP A 120 18.50 -5.58 -12.50
CA ASP A 120 19.31 -6.77 -12.82
C ASP A 120 18.62 -7.69 -13.84
N LYS A 121 19.27 -7.84 -15.00
CA LYS A 121 18.77 -8.64 -16.13
C LYS A 121 18.87 -10.15 -15.89
N ASN A 122 19.55 -10.60 -14.84
CA ASN A 122 19.53 -12.01 -14.41
C ASN A 122 18.14 -12.41 -13.88
N PHE A 123 17.34 -11.45 -13.41
CA PHE A 123 15.95 -11.67 -13.03
C PHE A 123 15.03 -11.31 -14.19
N THR A 124 14.21 -12.25 -14.64
CA THR A 124 13.25 -12.01 -15.73
C THR A 124 12.09 -11.12 -15.26
N ASN A 125 11.34 -10.53 -16.21
CA ASN A 125 10.14 -9.75 -15.87
C ASN A 125 9.14 -10.61 -15.07
N ASP A 126 8.98 -11.88 -15.46
CA ASP A 126 8.10 -12.82 -14.77
C ASP A 126 8.59 -13.13 -13.36
N TYR A 127 9.90 -13.22 -13.16
CA TYR A 127 10.46 -13.43 -11.83
C TYR A 127 10.11 -12.27 -10.89
N ILE A 128 10.39 -11.03 -11.31
CA ILE A 128 10.07 -9.82 -10.53
C ILE A 128 8.56 -9.72 -10.28
N ALA A 129 7.75 -9.94 -11.30
CA ALA A 129 6.29 -9.90 -11.19
C ALA A 129 5.78 -10.95 -10.20
N ASN A 130 6.27 -12.19 -10.26
CA ASN A 130 5.87 -13.26 -9.35
C ASN A 130 6.29 -12.97 -7.90
N THR A 131 7.46 -12.38 -7.67
CA THR A 131 7.86 -11.93 -6.34
C THR A 131 6.90 -10.86 -5.82
N CYS A 132 6.55 -9.86 -6.62
CA CYS A 132 5.55 -8.84 -6.24
C CYS A 132 4.17 -9.46 -5.96
N PHE A 133 3.69 -10.37 -6.81
CA PHE A 133 2.42 -11.08 -6.59
C PHE A 133 2.42 -11.91 -5.31
N SER A 134 3.56 -12.50 -4.94
CA SER A 134 3.69 -13.24 -3.69
C SER A 134 3.51 -12.34 -2.45
N TYR A 135 3.90 -11.06 -2.54
CA TYR A 135 3.67 -10.06 -1.50
C TYR A 135 2.19 -9.66 -1.47
N MET A 136 1.58 -9.35 -2.62
CA MET A 136 0.15 -9.05 -2.70
C MET A 136 -0.72 -10.19 -2.12
N TYR A 137 -0.32 -11.45 -2.35
CA TYR A 137 -0.97 -12.62 -1.75
C TYR A 137 -0.77 -12.66 -0.23
N ALA A 138 0.43 -12.38 0.27
CA ALA A 138 0.70 -12.28 1.70
C ALA A 138 -0.17 -11.19 2.38
N GLU A 139 -0.31 -10.02 1.77
CA GLU A 139 -1.18 -8.94 2.26
C GLU A 139 -2.64 -9.38 2.34
N ALA A 140 -3.15 -10.00 1.28
CA ALA A 140 -4.51 -10.55 1.23
C ALA A 140 -4.74 -11.62 2.31
N ASN A 141 -3.74 -12.47 2.58
CA ASN A 141 -3.81 -13.49 3.63
C ASN A 141 -3.89 -12.89 5.04
N ILE A 142 -3.20 -11.78 5.29
CA ILE A 142 -3.30 -11.09 6.58
C ILE A 142 -4.75 -10.65 6.81
N GLN A 143 -5.37 -9.99 5.83
CA GLN A 143 -6.76 -9.53 5.94
C GLN A 143 -7.74 -10.72 6.05
N SER A 144 -7.61 -11.72 5.19
CA SER A 144 -8.55 -12.85 5.15
C SER A 144 -8.49 -13.71 6.42
N SER A 145 -7.37 -13.72 7.13
CA SER A 145 -7.24 -14.39 8.43
C SER A 145 -8.13 -13.79 9.51
N GLY A 146 -8.60 -12.54 9.35
CA GLY A 146 -9.41 -11.84 10.35
C GLY A 146 -8.68 -11.52 11.65
N ARG A 147 -7.36 -11.77 11.73
CA ARG A 147 -6.60 -11.73 12.99
C ARG A 147 -6.56 -10.37 13.69
N PHE A 148 -6.79 -9.29 12.96
CA PHE A 148 -6.77 -7.94 13.48
C PHE A 148 -8.16 -7.34 13.69
N GLU A 149 -9.23 -8.06 13.33
CA GLU A 149 -10.59 -7.56 13.51
C GLU A 149 -10.97 -7.52 15.00
N ALA A 150 -11.38 -6.34 15.46
CA ALA A 150 -12.00 -6.08 16.76
C ALA A 150 -13.10 -5.02 16.59
N ASP A 151 -13.75 -4.62 17.67
CA ASP A 151 -14.85 -3.64 17.59
C ASP A 151 -14.36 -2.22 17.33
N ASP A 152 -13.13 -1.93 17.75
CA ASP A 152 -12.46 -0.63 17.60
C ASP A 152 -11.17 -0.72 16.78
N PHE A 153 -10.89 -1.86 16.13
CA PHE A 153 -9.69 -2.02 15.32
C PHE A 153 -9.95 -2.91 14.11
N THR A 154 -9.42 -2.56 12.95
CA THR A 154 -9.52 -3.37 11.73
C THR A 154 -8.27 -3.18 10.87
N PHE A 155 -7.98 -4.19 10.05
CA PHE A 155 -6.92 -4.15 9.05
C PHE A 155 -7.52 -4.41 7.67
N VAL A 156 -7.37 -3.44 6.77
CA VAL A 156 -7.98 -3.49 5.44
C VAL A 156 -6.92 -3.22 4.37
N VAL A 157 -6.80 -4.14 3.42
CA VAL A 157 -5.98 -4.01 2.21
C VAL A 157 -6.74 -3.23 1.15
N GLN A 158 -6.05 -2.30 0.49
CA GLN A 158 -6.53 -1.51 -0.64
C GLN A 158 -5.77 -1.98 -1.90
N PRO A 159 -6.33 -2.97 -2.64
CA PRO A 159 -5.57 -3.74 -3.64
C PRO A 159 -5.56 -3.11 -5.04
N PHE A 160 -5.80 -1.80 -5.16
CA PHE A 160 -6.04 -1.14 -6.45
C PHE A 160 -4.85 -1.19 -7.43
N PHE A 161 -3.66 -1.52 -6.91
CA PHE A 161 -2.45 -1.76 -7.69
C PHE A 161 -2.28 -3.21 -8.20
N ASN A 162 -2.99 -4.20 -7.64
CA ASN A 162 -2.65 -5.62 -7.83
C ASN A 162 -2.65 -6.08 -9.30
N GLY A 163 -3.56 -5.54 -10.11
CA GLY A 163 -3.71 -5.85 -11.53
C GLY A 163 -3.02 -4.86 -12.46
N ILE A 164 -2.22 -3.93 -11.92
CA ILE A 164 -1.48 -2.94 -12.71
C ILE A 164 -0.12 -3.50 -13.08
N THR A 165 0.18 -3.51 -14.37
CA THR A 165 1.44 -4.01 -14.95
C THR A 165 2.08 -2.99 -15.89
N ASP A 166 1.44 -1.83 -16.06
CA ASP A 166 1.81 -0.79 -17.01
C ASP A 166 1.94 0.56 -16.30
N PRO A 167 2.96 1.37 -16.65
CA PRO A 167 3.04 2.74 -16.17
C PRO A 167 1.92 3.59 -16.78
N PRO A 168 1.67 4.79 -16.24
CA PRO A 168 0.83 5.77 -16.91
C PRO A 168 1.46 6.15 -18.25
N TYR A 169 0.60 6.33 -19.25
CA TYR A 169 0.95 6.69 -20.62
C TYR A 169 0.25 7.97 -21.04
N LEU A 170 0.95 8.77 -21.84
CA LEU A 170 0.41 9.91 -22.57
C LEU A 170 -0.45 9.45 -23.76
N PRO A 171 -1.27 10.34 -24.37
CA PRO A 171 -2.10 9.99 -25.53
C PRO A 171 -1.32 9.49 -26.76
N ASP A 172 -0.03 9.83 -26.86
CA ASP A 172 0.86 9.37 -27.93
C ASP A 172 1.48 7.98 -27.66
N GLY A 173 1.19 7.37 -26.50
CA GLY A 173 1.67 6.06 -26.10
C GLY A 173 3.02 6.06 -25.38
N GLU A 174 3.65 7.23 -25.20
CA GLU A 174 4.86 7.34 -24.38
C GLU A 174 4.53 7.28 -22.89
N VAL A 175 5.50 6.82 -22.10
CA VAL A 175 5.38 6.83 -20.63
C VAL A 175 5.26 8.27 -20.15
N ASP A 176 4.25 8.55 -19.33
CA ASP A 176 4.07 9.87 -18.70
C ASP A 176 5.07 10.05 -17.56
N LEU A 177 6.26 10.57 -17.89
CA LEU A 177 7.32 10.84 -16.91
C LEU A 177 6.94 11.91 -15.89
N THR A 178 5.92 12.74 -16.15
CA THR A 178 5.48 13.76 -15.18
C THR A 178 4.81 13.14 -13.95
N PHE A 179 4.36 11.89 -14.07
CA PHE A 179 3.85 11.10 -12.95
C PHE A 179 4.93 10.76 -11.92
N PHE A 180 6.19 10.75 -12.34
CA PHE A 180 7.33 10.40 -11.50
C PHE A 180 8.15 11.64 -11.13
N ALA A 181 8.85 11.55 -10.01
CA ALA A 181 9.88 12.51 -9.62
C ALA A 181 11.04 12.46 -10.64
N PRO A 182 12.00 13.40 -10.56
CA PRO A 182 13.12 13.43 -11.50
C PRO A 182 13.95 12.14 -11.56
N ASP A 183 13.82 11.25 -10.59
CA ASP A 183 14.48 9.94 -10.59
C ASP A 183 13.80 8.88 -11.48
N CYS A 184 12.62 9.17 -12.03
CA CYS A 184 11.78 8.25 -12.80
C CYS A 184 11.22 7.05 -12.00
N PHE A 185 11.30 7.07 -10.67
CA PHE A 185 10.88 5.96 -9.80
C PHE A 185 9.83 6.40 -8.79
N HIS A 186 10.16 7.41 -7.97
CA HIS A 186 9.25 7.89 -6.94
C HIS A 186 8.12 8.69 -7.57
N PHE A 187 6.96 8.74 -6.93
CA PHE A 187 5.85 9.53 -7.46
C PHE A 187 6.15 11.03 -7.33
N SER A 188 5.83 11.79 -8.37
CA SER A 188 5.80 13.25 -8.27
C SER A 188 4.63 13.71 -7.41
N ALA A 189 4.50 15.02 -7.18
CA ALA A 189 3.28 15.57 -6.58
C ALA A 189 2.01 15.18 -7.36
N TYR A 190 2.11 15.11 -8.70
CA TYR A 190 1.02 14.65 -9.56
C TYR A 190 0.75 13.16 -9.37
N GLY A 191 1.79 12.32 -9.40
CA GLY A 191 1.64 10.87 -9.17
C GLY A 191 1.04 10.57 -7.80
N HIS A 192 1.50 11.25 -6.75
CA HIS A 192 0.93 11.15 -5.40
C HIS A 192 -0.55 11.54 -5.34
N ALA A 193 -0.95 12.63 -6.01
CA ALA A 193 -2.36 13.06 -6.05
C ALA A 193 -3.26 12.02 -6.75
N ASN A 194 -2.80 11.46 -7.88
CA ASN A 194 -3.54 10.45 -8.63
C ASN A 194 -3.66 9.13 -7.82
N VAL A 195 -2.57 8.65 -7.22
CA VAL A 195 -2.59 7.45 -6.36
C VAL A 195 -3.47 7.66 -5.13
N ALA A 196 -3.43 8.84 -4.50
CA ALA A 196 -4.27 9.16 -3.34
C ALA A 196 -5.77 9.17 -3.69
N MET A 197 -6.13 9.65 -4.87
CA MET A 197 -7.51 9.60 -5.39
C MET A 197 -7.99 8.15 -5.56
N HIS A 198 -7.17 7.27 -6.16
CA HIS A 198 -7.51 5.85 -6.29
C HIS A 198 -7.58 5.15 -4.93
N LEU A 199 -6.67 5.46 -4.01
CA LEU A 199 -6.72 4.97 -2.64
C LEU A 199 -8.05 5.35 -1.96
N TRP A 200 -8.44 6.63 -2.02
CA TRP A 200 -9.72 7.12 -1.47
C TRP A 200 -10.91 6.36 -2.06
N ASN A 201 -10.97 6.26 -3.39
CA ASN A 201 -12.05 5.56 -4.09
C ASN A 201 -12.11 4.07 -3.73
N THR A 202 -10.98 3.46 -3.39
CA THR A 202 -10.90 2.07 -2.94
C THR A 202 -11.34 1.91 -1.49
N ILE A 203 -11.01 2.86 -0.61
CA ILE A 203 -11.36 2.81 0.83
C ILE A 203 -12.88 2.75 1.02
N VAL A 204 -13.65 3.48 0.21
CA VAL A 204 -15.11 3.54 0.28
C VAL A 204 -15.83 2.37 -0.41
N GLN A 205 -15.10 1.47 -1.08
CA GLN A 205 -15.67 0.27 -1.71
C GLN A 205 -15.73 -0.92 -0.73
N PRO A 206 -16.82 -1.70 -0.74
CA PRO A 206 -16.97 -2.89 0.11
C PRO A 206 -15.79 -3.86 -0.04
N VAL A 207 -15.29 -4.39 1.07
CA VAL A 207 -14.32 -5.49 1.08
C VAL A 207 -14.89 -6.68 0.29
N GLY A 208 -14.09 -7.20 -0.65
CA GLY A 208 -14.52 -8.20 -1.63
C GLY A 208 -15.00 -7.61 -2.97
N GLN A 209 -15.27 -6.31 -3.03
CA GLN A 209 -15.61 -5.55 -4.25
C GLN A 209 -14.66 -4.38 -4.50
N LYS A 210 -13.61 -4.24 -3.68
CA LYS A 210 -12.55 -3.25 -3.89
C LYS A 210 -11.91 -3.47 -5.25
N GLN A 211 -11.71 -2.39 -5.98
CA GLN A 211 -11.00 -2.39 -7.25
C GLN A 211 -9.60 -2.96 -7.07
N THR A 212 -9.20 -3.84 -7.97
CA THR A 212 -7.87 -4.47 -7.98
C THR A 212 -6.98 -3.94 -9.09
N LYS A 213 -7.54 -3.11 -9.98
CA LYS A 213 -6.86 -2.49 -11.11
C LYS A 213 -7.50 -1.15 -11.40
N VAL A 214 -6.69 -0.11 -11.51
CA VAL A 214 -7.12 1.24 -11.91
C VAL A 214 -6.33 1.72 -13.12
N ASN A 215 -6.84 2.76 -13.78
CA ASN A 215 -6.13 3.43 -14.85
C ASN A 215 -5.35 4.62 -14.28
N LEU A 216 -4.03 4.51 -14.19
CA LEU A 216 -3.18 5.60 -13.69
C LEU A 216 -3.04 6.75 -14.70
N SER A 217 -3.29 6.51 -15.99
CA SER A 217 -3.30 7.57 -17.01
C SER A 217 -4.56 8.45 -16.96
N ASP A 218 -5.64 7.99 -16.31
CA ASP A 218 -6.88 8.74 -16.18
C ASP A 218 -6.89 9.55 -14.88
N HIS A 219 -6.66 10.86 -15.02
CA HIS A 219 -6.70 11.83 -13.93
C HIS A 219 -8.05 12.57 -13.83
N THR A 220 -9.06 12.14 -14.58
CA THR A 220 -10.41 12.73 -14.60
C THR A 220 -11.40 12.00 -13.68
N VAL A 221 -10.96 10.90 -13.07
CA VAL A 221 -11.74 10.08 -12.15
C VAL A 221 -12.22 10.95 -10.98
N ALA A 222 -13.52 10.96 -10.71
CA ALA A 222 -14.08 11.71 -9.60
C ALA A 222 -13.82 11.00 -8.26
N LEU A 223 -13.68 11.77 -7.18
CA LEU A 223 -13.69 11.22 -5.82
C LEU A 223 -15.08 10.67 -5.49
N HIS A 224 -15.12 9.42 -5.05
CA HIS A 224 -16.35 8.76 -4.63
C HIS A 224 -16.74 9.23 -3.22
N CYS A 225 -18.04 9.45 -3.03
CA CYS A 225 -18.62 9.56 -1.70
C CYS A 225 -19.02 8.16 -1.21
N PRO A 226 -18.93 7.89 0.11
CA PRO A 226 -19.61 6.74 0.70
C PRO A 226 -21.10 6.74 0.34
N SER A 227 -21.68 5.55 0.12
CA SER A 227 -23.12 5.43 -0.13
C SER A 227 -23.93 5.94 1.05
N SER A 228 -25.08 6.56 0.82
CA SER A 228 -26.04 6.88 1.90
C SER A 228 -26.54 5.63 2.63
N SER A 229 -26.54 4.48 1.96
CA SER A 229 -26.88 3.17 2.55
C SER A 229 -25.71 2.50 3.30
N CYS A 230 -24.51 3.07 3.24
CA CYS A 230 -23.36 2.66 4.03
C CYS A 230 -22.30 3.77 4.07
N PRO A 231 -22.48 4.81 4.91
CA PRO A 231 -21.65 6.01 4.90
C PRO A 231 -20.35 5.84 5.70
N PHE A 232 -19.62 4.73 5.47
CA PHE A 232 -18.42 4.38 6.23
C PHE A 232 -17.21 4.10 5.33
N PHE A 233 -16.02 4.12 5.94
CA PHE A 233 -14.90 3.34 5.41
C PHE A 233 -15.25 1.86 5.50
N GLN A 234 -15.10 1.16 4.39
CA GLN A 234 -15.56 -0.21 4.24
C GLN A 234 -14.50 -1.18 4.78
N THR A 235 -14.92 -1.97 5.75
CA THR A 235 -14.13 -2.94 6.52
C THR A 235 -14.71 -4.35 6.35
N SER A 236 -13.98 -5.37 6.79
CA SER A 236 -14.44 -6.76 6.72
C SER A 236 -15.77 -6.97 7.48
N LYS A 237 -16.02 -6.20 8.54
CA LYS A 237 -17.23 -6.31 9.38
C LYS A 237 -18.45 -5.60 8.78
N ASN A 238 -18.30 -4.40 8.22
CA ASN A 238 -19.45 -3.62 7.73
C ASN A 238 -19.79 -3.88 6.25
N SER A 239 -18.87 -4.41 5.45
CA SER A 239 -19.09 -4.56 3.99
C SER A 239 -20.23 -5.49 3.59
N LYS A 240 -20.68 -6.39 4.47
CA LYS A 240 -21.84 -7.27 4.22
C LYS A 240 -23.17 -6.66 4.69
N ASP A 241 -23.12 -5.91 5.78
CA ASP A 241 -24.31 -5.36 6.45
C ASP A 241 -23.89 -4.16 7.30
N CYS A 242 -24.06 -2.96 6.75
CA CYS A 242 -23.68 -1.72 7.40
C CYS A 242 -24.69 -1.23 8.44
N VAL A 243 -25.95 -1.69 8.36
CA VAL A 243 -27.06 -1.17 9.17
C VAL A 243 -26.78 -1.38 10.66
N LYS A 244 -26.14 -2.50 11.01
CA LYS A 244 -25.74 -2.82 12.39
C LYS A 244 -24.73 -1.84 13.00
N PHE A 245 -24.02 -1.08 12.17
CA PHE A 245 -23.01 -0.12 12.59
C PHE A 245 -23.51 1.32 12.54
N TYR A 246 -24.77 1.53 12.20
CA TYR A 246 -25.38 2.85 12.21
C TYR A 246 -25.47 3.34 13.64
N THR A 247 -24.71 4.40 13.93
CA THR A 247 -24.96 5.19 15.12
C THR A 247 -25.94 6.28 14.71
N PRO A 248 -27.11 6.43 15.38
CA PRO A 248 -28.00 7.54 15.11
C PRO A 248 -27.22 8.85 15.22
N SER A 249 -27.27 9.67 14.16
CA SER A 249 -26.76 11.03 14.22
C SER A 249 -27.54 11.78 15.30
N ILE A 250 -26.84 12.47 16.19
CA ILE A 250 -27.48 13.38 17.17
C ILE A 250 -28.01 14.65 16.44
N LEU A 251 -27.72 14.79 15.15
CA LEU A 251 -28.06 15.94 14.32
C LEU A 251 -29.26 15.71 13.37
N ASP A 252 -29.96 14.57 13.50
CA ASP A 252 -31.18 14.28 12.72
C ASP A 252 -32.47 14.45 13.57
#